data_AF-A0A8D8KR23-F1
#
_entry.id   AF-A0A8D8KR23-F1
#
_cell.length_a   1.000
_cell.length_b   1.000
_cell.length_c   1.000
_cell.angle_alpha   90.00
_cell.angle_beta   90.00
_cell.angle_gamma   90.00
#
_symmetry.space_group_name_H-M   'P 1'
#
loop_
_entity.id
_entity.type
_entity.pdbx_description
1 polymer ?
#
loop_
_entity_poly.entity_id
_entity_poly.type
_entity_poly.pdbx_seq_one_letter_code
_entity_poly.pdbx_strand_id
1 'polypeptide(L)'
;MSLKPRRVDFNQTWNDLRNTIEDVITLGRVERNEWNSRFVDIYTICVAHPEPLADKLYAVTKSFLEEHVKNLLNTKVTPSSLCTTESNLGNDLLHRYHEVWLEYSKGVEYLNYLYF
;
A
#
# COMPACT_ATOMS: atom_id res chain seq x y z
N MET A 1 -22.63 11.02 8.55
CA MET A 1 -22.50 9.55 8.45
C MET A 1 -23.06 8.92 9.73
N SER A 2 -23.81 7.82 9.65
CA SER A 2 -24.34 7.10 10.84
C SER A 2 -23.44 5.90 11.12
N LEU A 3 -22.96 5.76 12.37
CA LEU A 3 -22.08 4.66 12.83
C LEU A 3 -22.80 3.30 12.97
N LYS A 4 -23.95 3.14 12.33
CA LYS A 4 -24.72 1.90 12.40
C LYS A 4 -24.15 0.88 11.40
N PRO A 5 -24.10 -0.41 11.76
CA PRO A 5 -23.77 -1.48 10.81
C PRO A 5 -24.63 -1.40 9.57
N ARG A 6 -24.01 -1.54 8.39
CA ARG A 6 -24.66 -1.45 7.08
C ARG A 6 -24.14 -2.55 6.17
N ARG A 7 -24.91 -2.87 5.13
CA ARG A 7 -24.39 -3.64 3.99
C ARG A 7 -23.43 -2.73 3.23
N VAL A 8 -22.23 -3.24 2.99
CA VAL A 8 -21.16 -2.55 2.27
C VAL A 8 -20.84 -3.34 1.02
N ASP A 9 -20.73 -2.65 -0.12
CA ASP A 9 -20.09 -3.25 -1.29
C ASP A 9 -18.57 -3.20 -1.08
N PHE A 10 -18.01 -4.34 -0.71
CA PHE A 10 -16.58 -4.45 -0.44
C PHE A 10 -15.73 -4.10 -1.65
N ASN A 11 -16.13 -4.51 -2.85
CA ASN A 11 -15.26 -4.36 -4.02
C ASN A 11 -15.15 -2.90 -4.44
N GLN A 12 -16.26 -2.16 -4.38
CA GLN A 12 -16.25 -0.73 -4.64
C GLN A 12 -15.39 0.02 -3.60
N THR A 13 -15.67 -0.22 -2.32
CA THR A 13 -14.96 0.44 -1.20
C THR A 13 -13.46 0.10 -1.21
N TRP A 14 -13.12 -1.16 -1.54
CA TRP A 14 -11.73 -1.60 -1.66
C TRP A 14 -11.01 -0.94 -2.83
N ASN A 15 -11.64 -0.75 -3.98
CA ASN A 15 -10.99 -0.10 -5.12
C ASN A 15 -10.59 1.35 -4.79
N ASP A 16 -11.50 2.10 -4.17
CA ASP A 16 -11.23 3.48 -3.75
C ASP A 16 -10.13 3.53 -2.67
N LEU A 17 -10.20 2.62 -1.70
CA LEU A 17 -9.18 2.49 -0.66
C LEU A 17 -7.82 2.09 -1.23
N ARG A 18 -7.79 1.15 -2.17
CA ARG A 18 -6.57 0.64 -2.81
C ARG A 18 -5.84 1.75 -3.55
N ASN A 19 -6.55 2.60 -4.29
CA ASN A 19 -5.94 3.71 -5.01
C ASN A 19 -5.23 4.66 -4.02
N THR A 20 -5.91 5.03 -2.93
CA THR A 20 -5.28 5.86 -1.90
C THR A 20 -4.10 5.14 -1.23
N ILE A 21 -4.19 3.83 -0.96
CA ILE A 21 -3.08 3.04 -0.40
C ILE A 21 -1.87 3.03 -1.35
N GLU A 22 -2.09 2.90 -2.66
CA GLU A 22 -1.04 2.95 -3.67
C GLU A 22 -0.32 4.31 -3.69
N ASP A 23 -1.08 5.40 -3.66
CA ASP A 23 -0.52 6.75 -3.55
C ASP A 23 0.28 6.93 -2.25
N VAL A 24 -0.20 6.41 -1.13
CA VAL A 24 0.50 6.53 0.16
C VAL A 24 1.83 5.79 0.16
N ILE A 25 1.85 4.56 -0.35
CA ILE A 25 3.06 3.73 -0.36
C ILE A 25 4.11 4.29 -1.31
N THR A 26 3.69 4.93 -2.40
CA THR A 26 4.58 5.57 -3.38
C THR A 26 4.93 7.03 -3.03
N LEU A 27 4.52 7.51 -1.85
CA LEU A 27 4.67 8.91 -1.41
C LEU A 27 4.06 9.92 -2.40
N GLY A 28 3.01 9.51 -3.09
CA GLY A 28 2.19 10.32 -3.97
C GLY A 28 1.32 11.34 -3.22
N ARG A 29 0.64 12.19 -3.99
CA ARG A 29 -0.20 13.25 -3.44
C ARG A 29 -1.59 12.70 -3.14
N VAL A 30 -1.95 12.64 -1.86
CA VAL A 30 -3.32 12.33 -1.42
C VAL A 30 -4.00 13.59 -0.91
N GLU A 31 -5.23 13.86 -1.39
CA GLU A 31 -6.01 14.96 -0.85
C GLU A 31 -6.46 14.69 0.58
N ARG A 32 -6.44 15.70 1.45
CA ARG A 32 -6.82 15.54 2.86
C ARG A 32 -8.26 15.02 3.04
N ASN A 33 -9.18 15.43 2.19
CA ASN A 33 -10.57 14.95 2.22
C ASN A 33 -10.65 13.46 1.89
N GLU A 34 -9.89 13.04 0.88
CA GLU A 34 -9.79 11.64 0.47
C GLU A 34 -9.18 10.79 1.58
N TRP A 35 -8.04 11.22 2.14
CA TRP A 35 -7.40 10.58 3.29
C TRP A 35 -8.36 10.41 4.47
N ASN A 36 -9.07 11.48 4.85
CA ASN A 36 -10.05 11.43 5.94
C ASN A 36 -11.21 10.46 5.65
N SER A 37 -11.65 10.36 4.39
CA SER A 37 -12.72 9.43 4.01
C SER A 37 -12.31 7.96 4.10
N ARG A 38 -11.03 7.63 3.89
CA ARG A 38 -10.51 6.27 4.00
C ARG A 38 -10.65 5.67 5.40
N PHE A 39 -10.52 6.48 6.46
CA PHE A 39 -10.80 6.01 7.83
C PHE A 39 -12.25 5.55 8.01
N VAL A 40 -13.19 6.26 7.38
CA VAL A 40 -14.61 5.90 7.41
C VAL A 40 -14.82 4.60 6.63
N ASP A 41 -14.18 4.45 5.47
CA ASP A 41 -14.27 3.25 4.65
C ASP A 41 -13.79 2.01 5.43
N ILE A 42 -12.61 2.09 6.06
CA ILE A 42 -12.07 1.01 6.90
C ILE A 42 -13.03 0.69 8.06
N TYR A 43 -13.51 1.71 8.77
CA TYR A 43 -14.48 1.51 9.85
C TYR A 43 -15.73 0.77 9.35
N THR A 44 -16.31 1.21 8.24
CA THR A 44 -17.53 0.60 7.69
C THR A 44 -17.34 -0.84 7.24
N ILE A 45 -16.17 -1.20 6.70
CA ILE A 45 -15.81 -2.58 6.35
C ILE A 45 -15.72 -3.43 7.62
N CYS A 46 -15.12 -2.91 8.68
CA CYS A 46 -14.95 -3.63 9.95
C CYS A 46 -16.28 -3.83 10.70
N VAL A 47 -17.25 -2.90 10.57
CA VAL A 47 -18.59 -3.03 11.18
C VAL A 47 -19.67 -3.48 10.19
N ALA A 48 -19.29 -4.02 9.04
CA ALA A 48 -20.21 -4.46 8.01
C ALA A 48 -21.16 -5.57 8.51
N HIS A 49 -22.36 -5.61 7.92
CA HIS A 49 -23.37 -6.63 8.20
C HIS A 49 -23.69 -7.42 6.92
N PRO A 50 -23.85 -8.76 6.95
CA PRO A 50 -24.09 -9.64 8.11
C PRO A 50 -22.86 -10.09 8.90
N GLU A 51 -21.67 -10.02 8.29
CA GLU A 51 -20.41 -10.42 8.93
C GLU A 51 -19.36 -9.32 8.72
N PRO A 52 -18.43 -9.15 9.67
CA PRO A 52 -17.33 -8.21 9.53
C PRO A 52 -16.40 -8.65 8.40
N LEU A 53 -15.95 -7.70 7.58
CA LEU A 53 -15.11 -7.96 6.42
C LEU A 53 -13.63 -7.62 6.67
N ALA A 54 -13.23 -7.51 7.95
CA ALA A 54 -11.88 -7.14 8.37
C ALA A 54 -10.82 -8.16 7.91
N ASP A 55 -11.09 -9.47 8.06
CA ASP A 55 -10.16 -10.52 7.62
C ASP A 55 -9.97 -10.49 6.09
N LYS A 56 -11.06 -10.22 5.36
CA LYS A 56 -11.02 -10.05 3.91
C LYS A 56 -10.18 -8.83 3.53
N LEU A 57 -10.36 -7.70 4.22
CA LEU A 57 -9.57 -6.47 4.03
C LEU A 57 -8.07 -6.72 4.26
N TYR A 58 -7.73 -7.43 5.33
CA TYR A 58 -6.34 -7.80 5.63
C TYR A 58 -5.75 -8.67 4.52
N ALA A 59 -6.47 -9.69 4.07
CA ALA A 59 -6.01 -10.60 3.03
C ALA A 59 -5.71 -9.87 1.71
N VAL A 60 -6.63 -9.01 1.24
CA VAL A 60 -6.43 -8.27 -0.01
C VAL A 60 -5.33 -7.22 0.11
N THR A 61 -5.19 -6.56 1.25
CA THR A 61 -4.10 -5.61 1.51
C THR A 61 -2.74 -6.30 1.53
N LYS A 62 -2.66 -7.46 2.18
CA LYS A 62 -1.46 -8.29 2.17
C LYS A 62 -1.06 -8.69 0.76
N SER A 63 -2.00 -9.23 -0.04
CA SER A 63 -1.71 -9.62 -1.42
C SER A 63 -1.25 -8.44 -2.27
N PHE A 64 -1.86 -7.27 -2.10
CA PHE A 64 -1.44 -6.04 -2.77
C PHE A 64 -0.01 -5.64 -2.40
N LEU A 65 0.35 -5.67 -1.12
CA LEU A 65 1.71 -5.34 -0.66
C LEU A 65 2.75 -6.35 -1.18
N GLU A 66 2.43 -7.63 -1.18
CA GLU A 66 3.31 -8.67 -1.73
C GLU A 66 3.57 -8.46 -3.23
N GLU A 67 2.53 -8.12 -4.00
CA GLU A 67 2.66 -7.78 -5.41
C GLU A 67 3.48 -6.51 -5.62
N HIS A 68 3.22 -5.46 -4.82
CA HIS A 68 3.96 -4.20 -4.88
C HIS A 68 5.46 -4.40 -4.62
N VAL A 69 5.84 -5.15 -3.58
CA VAL A 69 7.25 -5.43 -3.27
C VAL A 69 7.93 -6.22 -4.38
N LYS A 70 7.24 -7.20 -5.00
CA LYS A 70 7.77 -7.91 -6.18
C LYS A 70 7.99 -6.97 -7.36
N ASN A 71 7.07 -6.02 -7.57
CA ASN A 71 7.20 -5.02 -8.62
C ASN A 71 8.39 -4.09 -8.35
N LEU A 72 8.58 -3.62 -7.11
CA LEU A 72 9.75 -2.82 -6.71
C LEU A 72 11.06 -3.58 -6.95
N LEU A 73 11.09 -4.87 -6.59
CA LEU A 73 12.25 -5.73 -6.86
C LEU A 73 12.55 -5.77 -8.35
N ASN A 74 11.57 -6.06 -9.20
CA ASN A 74 11.78 -6.24 -10.64
C ASN A 74 12.10 -4.93 -11.37
N THR A 75 11.51 -3.81 -10.95
CA THR A 75 11.58 -2.54 -11.68
C THR A 75 12.69 -1.61 -11.19
N LYS A 76 12.89 -1.50 -9.87
CA LYS A 76 13.82 -0.54 -9.26
C LYS A 76 15.12 -1.20 -8.75
N VAL A 77 15.04 -2.41 -8.19
CA VAL A 77 16.20 -3.06 -7.54
C VAL A 77 16.99 -3.97 -8.48
N THR A 78 16.31 -4.74 -9.33
CA THR A 78 16.92 -5.71 -10.26
C THR A 78 17.38 -5.16 -11.62
N PRO A 79 17.10 -3.91 -12.09
CA PRO A 79 17.35 -3.58 -13.49
C PRO A 79 18.81 -3.83 -13.88
N SER A 80 18.94 -4.81 -14.76
CA SER A 80 20.16 -5.36 -15.32
C SER A 80 20.31 -4.77 -16.71
N SER A 81 20.67 -3.50 -16.78
CA SER A 81 21.09 -2.88 -18.04
C SER A 81 22.04 -1.73 -17.74
N LEU A 82 23.31 -2.05 -17.57
CA LEU A 82 24.43 -1.36 -18.22
C LEU A 82 25.72 -1.84 -17.57
N CYS A 83 26.52 -2.52 -18.38
CA CYS A 83 27.97 -2.66 -18.30
C CYS A 83 28.61 -1.90 -17.13
N THR A 84 28.85 -2.56 -16.01
CA THR A 84 29.84 -2.06 -15.06
C THR A 84 30.65 -3.23 -14.54
N THR A 85 31.96 -3.09 -14.70
CA THR A 85 33.02 -4.00 -14.30
C THR A 85 32.71 -4.65 -12.95
N GLU A 86 32.97 -5.95 -12.82
CA GLU A 86 32.55 -6.85 -11.72
C GLU A 86 32.85 -6.34 -10.29
N SER A 87 33.69 -5.32 -10.13
CA SER A 87 34.06 -4.71 -8.86
C SER A 87 33.02 -3.76 -8.25
N ASN A 88 32.03 -3.24 -8.99
CA ASN A 88 31.07 -2.22 -8.49
C ASN A 88 29.60 -2.68 -8.42
N LEU A 89 29.28 -3.89 -8.89
CA LEU A 89 27.91 -4.40 -9.00
C LEU A 89 27.18 -4.50 -7.64
N GLY A 90 27.88 -4.90 -6.58
CA GLY A 90 27.30 -5.05 -5.24
C GLY A 90 26.95 -3.73 -4.56
N ASN A 91 27.75 -2.68 -4.77
CA ASN A 91 27.50 -1.36 -4.20
C ASN A 91 26.30 -0.68 -4.88
N ASP A 92 26.14 -0.87 -6.19
CA ASP A 92 25.03 -0.32 -6.95
C ASP A 92 23.69 -1.00 -6.60
N LEU A 93 23.67 -2.32 -6.38
CA LEU A 93 22.49 -3.03 -5.88
C LEU A 93 22.07 -2.53 -4.50
N LEU A 94 23.03 -2.41 -3.57
CA LEU A 94 22.76 -1.94 -2.21
C LEU A 94 22.23 -0.51 -2.21
N HIS A 95 22.80 0.36 -3.05
CA HIS A 95 22.34 1.74 -3.21
C HIS A 95 20.89 1.79 -3.71
N ARG A 96 20.56 1.06 -4.79
CA ARG A 96 19.20 0.99 -5.32
C ARG A 96 18.20 0.44 -4.31
N TYR A 97 18.57 -0.62 -3.59
CA TYR A 97 17.74 -1.17 -2.53
C TYR A 97 17.50 -0.15 -1.42
N HIS A 98 18.55 0.54 -0.97
CA HIS A 98 18.46 1.53 0.09
C HIS A 98 17.53 2.70 -0.28
N GLU A 99 17.64 3.22 -1.51
CA GLU A 99 16.73 4.28 -2.00
C GLU A 99 15.27 3.83 -2.01
N VAL A 100 15.01 2.64 -2.57
CA VAL A 100 13.66 2.05 -2.60
C VAL A 100 13.12 1.81 -1.19
N TRP A 101 13.96 1.34 -0.27
CA TRP A 101 13.59 1.10 1.10
C TRP A 101 13.25 2.38 1.85
N LEU A 102 13.99 3.48 1.64
CA LEU A 102 13.68 4.77 2.25
C LEU A 102 12.31 5.32 1.83
N GLU A 103 11.93 5.12 0.57
CA GLU A 103 10.60 5.47 0.06
C GLU A 103 9.52 4.56 0.68
N TYR A 104 9.71 3.25 0.55
CA TYR A 104 8.73 2.24 0.98
C TYR A 104 8.50 2.24 2.50
N SER A 105 9.54 2.39 3.31
CA SER A 105 9.43 2.39 4.78
C SER A 105 8.59 3.56 5.29
N LYS A 106 8.75 4.76 4.72
CA LYS A 106 7.91 5.92 5.04
C LYS A 106 6.47 5.72 4.57
N GLY A 107 6.27 5.16 3.37
CA GLY A 107 4.94 4.84 2.85
C GLY A 107 4.19 3.85 3.75
N VAL A 108 4.86 2.81 4.24
CA VAL A 108 4.29 1.84 5.18
C VAL A 108 4.01 2.46 6.56
N GLU A 109 4.82 3.42 7.03
CA GLU A 109 4.53 4.16 8.25
C GLU A 109 3.21 4.93 8.14
N TYR A 110 2.98 5.64 7.03
CA TYR A 110 1.70 6.31 6.79
C TYR A 110 0.54 5.34 6.61
N LEU A 111 0.77 4.22 5.92
CA LEU A 111 -0.22 3.16 5.82
C LEU A 111 -0.63 2.62 7.20
N ASN A 112 0.33 2.50 8.12
CA ASN A 112 0.04 2.07 9.48
C ASN A 112 -0.88 3.06 10.21
N TYR A 113 -0.67 4.37 10.06
CA TYR A 113 -1.58 5.40 10.59
C TYR A 113 -2.99 5.36 9.97
N LEU A 114 -3.15 4.75 8.79
CA LEU A 114 -4.48 4.59 8.20
C LEU A 114 -5.28 3.45 8.84
N TYR A 115 -4.59 2.40 9.29
CA TYR A 115 -5.19 1.21 9.88
C TYR A 115 -5.27 1.24 11.41
N PHE A 116 -4.42 2.02 12.09
CA PHE A 116 -4.33 2.17 13.56
C PHE A 116 -4.55 3.62 13.99
#